data_AF-A0A948C8D7-F1
#
_entry.id   AF-A0A948C8D7-F1
#
_cell.length_a   1.000
_cell.length_b   1.000
_cell.length_c   1.000
_cell.angle_alpha   90.00
_cell.angle_beta   90.00
_cell.angle_gamma   90.00
#
_symmetry.space_group_name_H-M   'P 1'
#
loop_
_entity.id
_entity.type
_entity.pdbx_description
1 polymer ?
#
loop_
_entity_poly.entity_id
_entity_poly.type
_entity_poly.pdbx_seq_one_letter_code
_entity_poly.pdbx_strand_id
1 'polypeptide(L)'
;MNELHPVRDKNHALYIHSLKNKENNKRYTVAKDSLRLPYTQWQPTCPLRSRRVSNEVKVISSAKVNLFLEVIGKRPDGYHNIETIFQEIDLHDEILIRKKAEQGIDIKVSPSLNITKEDNIAYKAAKLIQQKAKKNNSGIEIFIEKRIPPGRGLGGGSSNAAAVLRGLNQLWQLNFSLEELADLGRQLGMDVPFFIYGGTCLGTQRGEVITP
;
A
#
# COMPACT_ATOMS: atom_id res chain seq x y z
N MET A 1 -33.11 32.63 10.62
CA MET A 1 -33.19 33.38 9.35
C MET A 1 -32.02 34.35 9.34
N ASN A 2 -31.07 34.15 8.44
CA ASN A 2 -30.22 35.18 7.88
C ASN A 2 -29.62 34.61 6.59
N GLU A 3 -29.83 35.35 5.52
CA GLU A 3 -29.66 34.97 4.13
C GLU A 3 -28.19 34.88 3.72
N LEU A 4 -27.88 33.91 2.85
CA LEU A 4 -26.59 33.76 2.17
C LEU A 4 -26.79 34.04 0.69
N HIS A 5 -26.13 35.07 0.17
CA HIS A 5 -25.87 35.22 -1.26
C HIS A 5 -24.42 35.71 -1.51
N PRO A 6 -23.84 35.40 -2.68
CA PRO A 6 -22.49 34.87 -2.76
C PRO A 6 -21.45 35.93 -3.19
N VAL A 7 -20.23 35.82 -2.64
CA VAL A 7 -19.06 36.47 -3.23
C VAL A 7 -18.18 35.39 -3.85
N ARG A 8 -18.17 35.35 -5.18
CA ARG A 8 -17.12 34.70 -5.96
C ARG A 8 -15.84 35.47 -5.74
N ASP A 9 -14.81 34.85 -5.19
CA ASP A 9 -13.46 35.12 -5.68
C ASP A 9 -12.57 33.88 -5.60
N LYS A 10 -11.73 33.75 -6.62
CA LYS A 10 -10.88 32.61 -6.93
C LYS A 10 -9.60 32.68 -6.09
N ASN A 11 -9.04 31.50 -5.85
CA ASN A 11 -7.66 31.19 -5.46
C ASN A 11 -7.35 31.14 -3.94
N HIS A 12 -7.08 29.90 -3.52
CA HIS A 12 -6.21 29.49 -2.41
C HIS A 12 -6.50 30.07 -1.01
N ALA A 13 -7.36 29.38 -0.26
CA ALA A 13 -7.34 29.44 1.21
C ALA A 13 -6.54 28.24 1.76
N LEU A 14 -5.31 28.50 2.18
CA LEU A 14 -4.50 27.61 2.99
C LEU A 14 -5.10 27.58 4.40
N TYR A 15 -5.60 26.43 4.85
CA TYR A 15 -6.00 26.22 6.24
C TYR A 15 -4.75 26.07 7.12
N ILE A 16 -4.48 27.07 7.96
CA ILE A 16 -3.54 26.95 9.08
C ILE A 16 -4.39 26.60 10.31
N HIS A 17 -4.33 25.35 10.78
CA HIS A 17 -4.81 25.02 12.12
C HIS A 17 -3.77 25.50 13.14
N SER A 18 -4.10 26.59 13.84
CA SER A 18 -3.40 27.04 15.03
C SER A 18 -3.79 26.13 16.20
N LEU A 19 -2.90 25.22 16.59
CA LEU A 19 -2.98 24.54 17.89
C LEU A 19 -2.45 25.50 18.96
N LYS A 20 -3.35 26.02 19.79
CA LYS A 20 -2.97 26.77 21.00
C LYS A 20 -2.55 25.78 22.08
N ASN A 21 -1.25 25.70 22.35
CA ASN A 21 -0.77 25.05 23.57
C ASN A 21 -0.84 26.07 24.73
N LYS A 22 -1.72 25.83 25.70
CA LYS A 22 -1.81 26.61 26.95
C LYS A 22 -0.66 26.16 27.85
N GLU A 23 0.50 26.81 27.77
CA GLU A 23 1.37 27.02 28.95
C GLU A 23 2.66 27.82 28.72
N ASN A 24 3.03 28.24 27.51
CA ASN A 24 4.21 29.09 27.36
C ASN A 24 4.00 30.21 26.33
N ASN A 25 3.86 31.43 26.86
CA ASN A 25 3.61 32.68 26.13
C ASN A 25 4.88 33.16 25.40
N LYS A 26 5.33 32.43 24.37
CA LYS A 26 6.43 32.84 23.47
C LYS A 26 5.93 32.98 22.03
N ARG A 27 5.91 34.22 21.53
CA ARG A 27 5.70 34.54 20.11
C ARG A 27 7.01 34.33 19.37
N TYR A 28 7.01 33.50 18.33
CA TYR A 28 8.11 33.43 17.36
C TYR A 28 7.70 34.23 16.12
N THR A 29 8.49 35.23 15.77
CA THR A 29 8.40 35.99 14.50
C THR A 29 9.58 35.57 13.65
N VAL A 30 9.32 35.14 12.41
CA VAL A 30 10.38 34.87 11.43
C VAL A 30 10.38 36.02 10.43
N ALA A 31 11.52 36.70 10.33
CA ALA A 31 11.78 37.80 9.42
C ALA A 31 11.76 37.32 7.96
N LYS A 32 11.18 38.13 7.07
CA LYS A 32 11.25 37.96 5.62
C LYS A 32 12.44 38.77 5.11
N ASP A 33 13.55 38.11 4.82
CA ASP A 33 14.62 38.73 4.04
C ASP A 33 14.47 38.37 2.56
N SER A 34 14.19 39.41 1.79
CA SER A 34 14.19 39.44 0.34
C SER A 34 15.61 39.59 -0.19
N LEU A 35 16.15 38.53 -0.80
CA LEU A 35 17.33 38.62 -1.66
C LEU A 35 16.95 38.07 -3.04
N ARG A 36 16.75 39.00 -3.99
CA ARG A 36 16.72 38.71 -5.42
C ARG A 36 18.16 38.44 -5.87
N LEU A 37 18.40 37.30 -6.49
CA LEU A 37 19.59 37.05 -7.31
C LEU A 37 19.15 36.66 -8.73
N PRO A 38 19.92 37.04 -9.77
CA PRO A 38 19.48 37.04 -11.14
C PRO A 38 19.37 35.62 -11.71
N TYR A 39 18.22 35.33 -12.31
CA TYR A 39 17.94 34.09 -13.00
C TYR A 39 18.71 34.05 -14.34
N THR A 40 19.95 33.58 -14.32
CA THR A 40 20.64 33.18 -15.57
C THR A 40 20.10 31.85 -16.04
N GLN A 41 19.62 31.85 -17.28
CA GLN A 41 19.07 30.72 -18.03
C GLN A 41 19.91 29.46 -17.87
N TRP A 42 19.35 28.44 -17.23
CA TRP A 42 19.80 27.06 -17.35
C TRP A 42 18.72 26.29 -18.10
N GLN A 43 18.98 25.97 -19.37
CA GLN A 43 18.18 24.99 -20.10
C GLN A 43 18.89 23.64 -20.02
N PRO A 44 18.34 22.63 -19.32
CA PRO A 44 18.76 21.27 -19.57
C PRO A 44 18.16 20.84 -20.91
N THR A 45 18.94 20.89 -21.98
CA THR A 45 18.69 20.04 -23.15
C THR A 45 19.02 18.61 -22.75
N CYS A 46 18.19 18.01 -21.91
CA CYS A 46 18.24 16.58 -21.67
C CYS A 46 17.47 15.93 -22.84
N PRO A 47 18.13 15.23 -23.77
CA PRO A 47 17.41 14.50 -24.79
C PRO A 47 16.49 13.50 -24.10
N LEU A 48 15.22 13.48 -24.50
CA LEU A 48 14.17 12.57 -24.03
C LEU A 48 14.73 11.15 -23.85
N ARG A 49 15.15 10.80 -22.64
CA ARG A 49 15.38 9.42 -22.26
C ARG A 49 14.00 8.78 -22.30
N SER A 50 13.72 8.00 -23.35
CA SER A 50 12.58 7.09 -23.34
C SER A 50 12.65 6.33 -22.00
N ARG A 51 11.64 6.54 -21.16
CA ARG A 51 11.56 5.89 -19.85
C ARG A 51 11.46 4.40 -20.16
N ARG A 52 12.56 3.65 -20.09
CA ARG A 52 12.53 2.19 -20.26
C ARG A 52 11.56 1.68 -19.20
N VAL A 53 10.44 1.13 -19.64
CA VAL A 53 9.54 0.41 -18.74
C VAL A 53 10.37 -0.75 -18.20
N SER A 54 10.60 -0.76 -16.88
CA SER A 54 11.34 -1.86 -16.27
C SER A 54 10.56 -3.15 -16.48
N ASN A 55 11.24 -4.20 -16.94
CA ASN A 55 10.64 -5.53 -17.10
C ASN A 55 10.53 -6.26 -15.77
N GLU A 56 11.02 -5.67 -14.68
CA GLU A 56 10.95 -6.24 -13.35
C GLU A 56 10.70 -5.17 -12.28
N VAL A 57 10.19 -5.62 -11.14
CA VAL A 57 10.03 -4.84 -9.92
C VAL A 57 10.38 -5.71 -8.72
N LYS A 58 11.11 -5.13 -7.77
CA LYS A 58 11.38 -5.72 -6.46
C LYS A 58 10.51 -5.03 -5.42
N VAL A 59 9.83 -5.80 -4.59
CA VAL A 59 8.97 -5.30 -3.52
C VAL A 59 9.24 -6.05 -2.23
N ILE A 60 9.13 -5.33 -1.12
CA ILE A 60 9.27 -5.87 0.23
C ILE A 60 7.90 -6.30 0.75
N SER A 61 7.88 -7.42 1.46
CA SER A 61 6.69 -8.01 2.06
C SER A 61 6.93 -8.19 3.55
N SER A 62 6.74 -7.13 4.33
CA SER A 62 6.98 -7.08 5.78
C SER A 62 5.99 -7.93 6.59
N ALA A 63 6.42 -8.36 7.77
CA ALA A 63 5.58 -9.05 8.73
C ALA A 63 4.79 -8.05 9.59
N LYS A 64 3.84 -8.57 10.37
CA LYS A 64 3.12 -7.79 11.37
C LYS A 64 3.11 -8.45 12.72
N VAL A 65 2.82 -7.66 13.74
CA VAL A 65 2.37 -8.09 15.05
C VAL A 65 1.06 -7.37 15.41
N ASN A 66 0.29 -7.95 16.33
CA ASN A 66 -0.87 -7.29 16.91
C ASN A 66 -0.44 -6.74 18.26
N LEU A 67 -0.31 -5.42 18.39
CA LEU A 67 0.01 -4.76 19.66
C LEU A 67 -1.16 -4.80 20.64
N PHE A 68 -2.37 -4.91 20.08
CA PHE A 68 -3.62 -5.08 20.79
C PHE A 68 -4.52 -5.99 19.96
N LEU A 69 -5.30 -6.84 20.62
CA LEU A 69 -6.36 -7.65 19.98
C LEU A 69 -7.45 -7.92 21.01
N GLU A 70 -8.63 -7.38 20.78
CA GLU A 70 -9.83 -7.65 21.55
C GLU A 70 -10.89 -8.31 20.67
N VAL A 71 -11.51 -9.35 21.21
CA VAL A 71 -12.65 -10.03 20.57
C VAL A 71 -13.93 -9.44 21.13
N ILE A 72 -14.58 -8.58 20.36
CA ILE A 72 -15.78 -7.84 20.77
C ILE A 72 -17.00 -8.75 20.88
N GLY A 73 -17.14 -9.73 19.98
CA GLY A 73 -18.25 -10.67 20.04
C GLY A 73 -18.38 -11.56 18.82
N LYS A 74 -19.11 -12.67 18.98
CA LYS A 74 -19.38 -13.62 17.89
C LYS A 74 -20.48 -13.10 16.96
N ARG A 75 -20.29 -13.28 15.66
CA ARG A 75 -21.21 -12.86 14.60
C ARG A 75 -22.07 -14.05 14.12
N PRO A 76 -23.24 -13.79 13.51
CA PRO A 76 -24.07 -14.83 12.90
C PRO A 76 -23.39 -15.58 11.74
N ASP A 77 -22.42 -14.95 11.07
CA ASP A 77 -21.66 -15.53 9.95
C ASP A 77 -20.54 -16.50 10.40
N GLY A 78 -20.45 -16.79 11.71
CA GLY A 78 -19.45 -17.70 12.28
C GLY A 78 -18.11 -17.06 12.61
N TYR A 79 -17.90 -15.78 12.27
CA TYR A 79 -16.70 -15.03 12.64
C TYR A 79 -16.88 -14.27 13.96
N HIS A 80 -15.83 -13.54 14.36
CA HIS A 80 -15.88 -12.61 15.47
C HIS A 80 -15.64 -11.19 14.97
N ASN A 81 -16.33 -10.23 15.59
CA ASN A 81 -15.90 -8.85 15.57
C ASN A 81 -14.67 -8.72 16.48
N ILE A 82 -13.66 -8.03 15.98
CA ILE A 82 -12.40 -7.74 16.65
C ILE A 82 -12.07 -6.26 16.54
N GLU A 83 -11.29 -5.78 17.49
CA GLU A 83 -10.53 -4.54 17.40
C GLU A 83 -9.06 -4.87 17.64
N THR A 84 -8.18 -4.39 16.77
CA THR A 84 -6.76 -4.73 16.81
C THR A 84 -5.90 -3.57 16.38
N ILE A 85 -4.76 -3.39 17.03
CA ILE A 85 -3.71 -2.47 16.58
C ILE A 85 -2.65 -3.30 15.87
N PHE A 86 -2.60 -3.21 14.55
CA PHE A 86 -1.57 -3.85 13.75
C PHE A 86 -0.32 -2.97 13.71
N GLN A 87 0.84 -3.61 13.77
CA GLN A 87 2.13 -2.96 13.61
C GLN A 87 2.97 -3.74 12.61
N GLU A 88 3.40 -3.07 11.55
CA GLU A 88 4.38 -3.57 10.60
C GLU A 88 5.77 -3.63 11.28
N ILE A 89 6.52 -4.68 11.02
CA ILE A 89 7.86 -4.87 11.58
C ILE A 89 8.88 -5.14 10.47
N ASP A 90 10.16 -4.92 10.78
CA ASP A 90 11.26 -5.02 9.82
C ASP A 90 11.53 -6.45 9.31
N LEU A 91 10.99 -7.48 9.95
CA LEU A 91 11.09 -8.85 9.43
C LEU A 91 10.27 -8.95 8.13
N HIS A 92 10.92 -9.26 7.01
CA HIS A 92 10.25 -9.25 5.70
C HIS A 92 10.69 -10.38 4.78
N ASP A 93 9.81 -10.72 3.84
CA ASP A 93 10.16 -11.48 2.63
C ASP A 93 10.57 -10.51 1.50
N GLU A 94 11.34 -11.02 0.54
CA GLU A 94 11.68 -10.29 -0.68
C GLU A 94 10.93 -10.89 -1.87
N ILE A 95 10.29 -10.06 -2.69
CA ILE A 95 9.55 -10.50 -3.87
C ILE A 95 10.08 -9.81 -5.11
N LEU A 96 10.38 -10.61 -6.12
CA LEU A 96 10.77 -10.16 -7.45
C LEU A 96 9.69 -10.57 -8.46
N ILE A 97 9.17 -9.61 -9.19
CA ILE A 97 8.18 -9.84 -10.24
C ILE A 97 8.78 -9.42 -11.57
N ARG A 98 8.80 -10.34 -12.54
CA ARG A 98 9.33 -10.10 -13.89
C ARG A 98 8.24 -10.34 -14.92
N LYS A 99 8.25 -9.53 -15.99
CA LYS A 99 7.49 -9.83 -17.21
C LYS A 99 8.16 -10.98 -17.95
N LYS A 100 7.36 -11.89 -18.46
CA LYS A 100 7.80 -12.96 -19.36
C LYS A 100 7.05 -12.84 -20.70
N ALA A 101 7.66 -13.37 -21.76
CA ALA A 101 7.07 -13.33 -23.10
C ALA A 101 5.87 -14.28 -23.23
N GLU A 102 5.97 -15.46 -22.62
CA GLU A 102 4.91 -16.47 -22.59
C GLU A 102 3.73 -16.03 -21.73
N GLN A 103 2.54 -16.53 -22.02
CA GLN A 103 1.35 -16.25 -21.23
C GLN A 103 1.38 -16.97 -19.87
N GLY A 104 0.56 -16.49 -18.94
CA GLY A 104 0.37 -17.11 -17.63
C GLY A 104 1.26 -16.54 -16.52
N ILE A 105 1.08 -17.07 -15.32
CA ILE A 105 1.73 -16.61 -14.09
C ILE A 105 2.52 -17.78 -13.54
N ASP A 106 3.84 -17.63 -13.41
CA ASP A 106 4.67 -18.61 -12.70
C ASP A 106 5.04 -18.07 -11.33
N ILE A 107 5.08 -18.95 -10.34
CA ILE A 107 5.44 -18.59 -8.97
C ILE A 107 6.46 -19.59 -8.43
N LYS A 108 7.54 -19.08 -7.88
CA LYS A 108 8.60 -19.85 -7.22
C LYS A 108 8.80 -19.27 -5.82
N VAL A 109 8.91 -20.15 -4.84
CA VAL A 109 9.05 -19.77 -3.43
C VAL A 109 10.28 -20.49 -2.87
N SER A 110 11.15 -19.76 -2.20
CA SER A 110 12.37 -20.29 -1.58
C SER A 110 12.45 -19.88 -0.10
N PRO A 111 12.57 -20.82 0.85
CA PRO A 111 12.44 -22.26 0.67
C PRO A 111 11.04 -22.66 0.19
N SER A 112 10.94 -23.85 -0.44
CA SER A 112 9.64 -24.39 -0.86
C SER A 112 8.73 -24.59 0.35
N LEU A 113 7.48 -24.15 0.24
CA LEU A 113 6.45 -24.33 1.28
C LEU A 113 5.58 -25.57 1.06
N ASN A 114 5.87 -26.39 0.05
CA ASN A 114 5.06 -27.54 -0.37
C ASN A 114 3.57 -27.20 -0.60
N ILE A 115 3.30 -25.97 -1.03
CA ILE A 115 1.98 -25.52 -1.45
C ILE A 115 1.90 -25.54 -2.97
N THR A 116 0.74 -25.90 -3.51
CA THR A 116 0.50 -25.77 -4.94
C THR A 116 0.50 -24.29 -5.33
N LYS A 117 0.71 -24.04 -6.62
CA LYS A 117 0.61 -22.69 -7.18
C LYS A 117 -0.78 -22.10 -6.96
N GLU A 118 -1.82 -22.91 -7.16
CA GLU A 118 -3.22 -22.52 -7.04
C GLU A 118 -3.62 -22.17 -5.61
N ASP A 119 -2.98 -22.79 -4.62
CA ASP A 119 -3.22 -22.50 -3.20
C ASP A 119 -2.44 -21.29 -2.70
N ASN A 120 -1.41 -20.85 -3.42
CA ASN A 120 -0.59 -19.71 -3.03
C ASN A 120 -1.38 -18.39 -3.18
N ILE A 121 -1.56 -17.67 -2.08
CA ILE A 121 -2.33 -16.41 -2.06
C ILE A 121 -1.68 -15.34 -2.94
N ALA A 122 -0.35 -15.31 -3.06
CA ALA A 122 0.35 -14.39 -3.96
C ALA A 122 0.03 -14.67 -5.44
N TYR A 123 -0.13 -15.95 -5.82
CA TYR A 123 -0.61 -16.33 -7.15
C TYR A 123 -2.07 -15.89 -7.37
N LYS A 124 -2.94 -16.11 -6.38
CA LYS A 124 -4.34 -15.64 -6.43
C LYS A 124 -4.41 -14.11 -6.58
N ALA A 125 -3.54 -13.37 -5.90
CA ALA A 125 -3.43 -11.92 -5.99
C ALA A 125 -3.07 -11.45 -7.40
N ALA A 126 -2.06 -12.09 -8.01
CA ALA A 126 -1.66 -11.80 -9.38
C ALA A 126 -2.78 -12.06 -10.40
N LYS A 127 -3.49 -13.17 -10.24
CA LYS A 127 -4.65 -13.50 -11.09
C LYS A 127 -5.78 -12.49 -10.92
N LEU A 128 -6.07 -12.10 -9.68
CA LEU A 128 -7.15 -11.16 -9.35
C LEU A 128 -6.90 -9.77 -9.95
N ILE A 129 -5.70 -9.21 -9.78
CA ILE A 129 -5.38 -7.89 -10.33
C ILE A 129 -5.29 -7.93 -11.87
N GLN A 130 -4.82 -9.03 -12.46
CA GLN A 130 -4.84 -9.21 -13.92
C GLN A 130 -6.27 -9.19 -14.48
N GLN A 131 -7.20 -9.89 -13.83
CA GLN A 131 -8.63 -9.89 -14.19
C GLN A 131 -9.25 -8.49 -14.05
N LYS A 132 -8.92 -7.77 -12.99
CA LYS A 132 -9.43 -6.41 -12.74
C LYS A 132 -8.90 -5.39 -13.76
N ALA A 133 -7.63 -5.49 -14.13
CA ALA A 133 -6.96 -4.53 -15.02
C ALA A 133 -7.52 -4.52 -16.46
N LYS A 134 -8.06 -5.64 -16.95
CA LYS A 134 -8.63 -5.81 -18.31
C LYS A 134 -7.73 -5.34 -19.48
N LYS A 135 -6.45 -5.01 -19.24
CA LYS A 135 -5.56 -4.36 -20.21
C LYS A 135 -4.14 -4.93 -20.33
N ASN A 136 -3.75 -5.93 -19.54
CA ASN A 136 -2.39 -6.46 -19.58
C ASN A 136 -2.36 -7.98 -19.38
N ASN A 137 -2.26 -8.69 -20.51
CA ASN A 137 -2.05 -10.14 -20.55
C ASN A 137 -0.56 -10.45 -20.76
N SER A 138 0.38 -9.65 -20.27
CA SER A 138 1.77 -10.11 -20.26
C SER A 138 1.88 -11.22 -19.22
N GLY A 139 2.52 -12.33 -19.55
CA GLY A 139 2.84 -13.29 -18.50
C GLY A 139 3.82 -12.70 -17.50
N ILE A 140 3.86 -13.29 -16.31
CA ILE A 140 4.76 -12.89 -15.25
C ILE A 140 5.40 -14.10 -14.58
N GLU A 141 6.59 -13.89 -14.04
CA GLU A 141 7.25 -14.77 -13.10
C GLU A 141 7.38 -14.04 -11.76
N ILE A 142 6.93 -14.68 -10.68
CA ILE A 142 7.02 -14.18 -9.31
C ILE A 142 7.99 -15.08 -8.55
N PHE A 143 9.04 -14.50 -8.00
CA PHE A 143 9.95 -15.18 -7.09
C PHE A 143 9.78 -14.59 -5.69
N ILE A 144 9.57 -15.44 -4.69
CA ILE A 144 9.41 -15.07 -3.29
C ILE A 144 10.53 -15.72 -2.48
N GLU A 145 11.40 -14.89 -1.90
CA GLU A 145 12.35 -15.32 -0.89
C GLU A 145 11.71 -15.18 0.49
N LYS A 146 11.33 -16.32 1.06
CA LYS A 146 10.62 -16.44 2.34
C LYS A 146 11.61 -16.42 3.50
N ARG A 147 11.45 -15.42 4.36
CA ARG A 147 12.12 -15.29 5.66
C ARG A 147 11.11 -15.27 6.80
N ILE A 148 9.87 -14.82 6.56
CA ILE A 148 8.77 -14.85 7.53
C ILE A 148 8.30 -16.30 7.68
N PRO A 149 8.39 -16.90 8.89
CA PRO A 149 7.95 -18.26 9.11
C PRO A 149 6.43 -18.41 8.90
N PRO A 150 5.99 -19.42 8.13
CA PRO A 150 4.57 -19.67 7.93
C PRO A 150 3.88 -20.11 9.24
N GLY A 151 2.60 -19.79 9.39
CA GLY A 151 1.78 -20.29 10.52
C GLY A 151 2.06 -19.67 11.89
N ARG A 152 2.84 -18.59 11.99
CA ARG A 152 3.20 -17.96 13.28
C ARG A 152 2.40 -16.70 13.64
N GLY A 153 1.28 -16.44 12.95
CA GLY A 153 0.45 -15.25 13.20
C GLY A 153 1.05 -13.92 12.69
N LEU A 154 2.17 -13.98 11.97
CA LEU A 154 2.92 -12.82 11.46
C LEU A 154 2.40 -12.26 10.12
N GLY A 155 1.34 -12.85 9.56
CA GLY A 155 0.69 -12.37 8.34
C GLY A 155 1.50 -12.53 7.05
N GLY A 156 2.58 -13.34 7.03
CA GLY A 156 3.48 -13.44 5.88
C GLY A 156 2.81 -13.75 4.53
N GLY A 157 1.84 -14.67 4.49
CA GLY A 157 1.10 -14.97 3.26
C GLY A 157 0.24 -13.80 2.77
N SER A 158 -0.43 -13.12 3.70
CA SER A 158 -1.24 -11.92 3.42
C SER A 158 -0.37 -10.76 2.94
N SER A 159 0.79 -10.59 3.55
CA SER A 159 1.80 -9.62 3.13
C SER A 159 2.31 -9.91 1.72
N ASN A 160 2.59 -11.19 1.41
CA ASN A 160 3.04 -11.57 0.07
C ASN A 160 1.99 -11.22 -0.99
N ALA A 161 0.71 -11.43 -0.69
CA ALA A 161 -0.39 -11.06 -1.57
C ALA A 161 -0.48 -9.54 -1.78
N ALA A 162 -0.42 -8.75 -0.71
CA ALA A 162 -0.43 -7.28 -0.77
C ALA A 162 0.77 -6.73 -1.55
N ALA A 163 1.96 -7.28 -1.33
CA ALA A 163 3.17 -6.91 -2.04
C ALA A 163 3.08 -7.22 -3.54
N VAL A 164 2.50 -8.37 -3.92
CA VAL A 164 2.24 -8.69 -5.34
C VAL A 164 1.24 -7.72 -5.97
N LEU A 165 0.15 -7.36 -5.28
CA LEU A 165 -0.80 -6.37 -5.77
C LEU A 165 -0.12 -5.02 -6.03
N ARG A 166 0.67 -4.52 -5.07
CA ARG A 166 1.43 -3.25 -5.20
C ARG A 166 2.46 -3.33 -6.32
N GLY A 167 3.22 -4.44 -6.38
CA GLY A 167 4.24 -4.65 -7.40
C GLY A 167 3.66 -4.71 -8.82
N LEU A 168 2.55 -5.42 -9.02
CA LEU A 168 1.89 -5.48 -10.34
C LEU A 168 1.22 -4.16 -10.72
N ASN A 169 0.64 -3.44 -9.76
CA ASN A 169 0.14 -2.09 -10.00
C ASN A 169 1.23 -1.17 -10.55
N GLN A 170 2.46 -1.25 -9.99
CA GLN A 170 3.62 -0.51 -10.46
C GLN A 170 4.16 -1.03 -11.81
N LEU A 171 4.36 -2.34 -11.95
CA LEU A 171 4.96 -2.97 -13.12
C LEU A 171 4.13 -2.79 -14.41
N TRP A 172 2.81 -2.79 -14.25
CA TRP A 172 1.84 -2.61 -15.33
C TRP A 172 1.28 -1.18 -15.41
N GLN A 173 1.71 -0.27 -14.52
CA GLN A 173 1.28 1.13 -14.48
C GLN A 173 -0.26 1.26 -14.49
N LEU A 174 -0.94 0.46 -13.66
CA LEU A 174 -2.41 0.38 -13.65
C LEU A 174 -3.05 1.59 -12.97
N ASN A 175 -2.30 2.28 -12.11
CA ASN A 175 -2.73 3.46 -11.35
C ASN A 175 -3.93 3.19 -10.42
N PHE A 176 -4.06 1.97 -9.89
CA PHE A 176 -4.99 1.72 -8.79
C PHE A 176 -4.54 2.49 -7.54
N SER A 177 -5.50 3.13 -6.88
CA SER A 177 -5.34 3.76 -5.58
C SER A 177 -5.12 2.73 -4.46
N LEU A 178 -4.64 3.18 -3.30
CA LEU A 178 -4.46 2.30 -2.14
C LEU A 178 -5.78 1.66 -1.69
N GLU A 179 -6.89 2.40 -1.73
CA GLU A 179 -8.20 1.86 -1.36
C GLU A 179 -8.68 0.80 -2.35
N GLU A 180 -8.50 1.01 -3.65
CA GLU A 180 -8.84 -0.01 -4.66
C GLU A 180 -7.98 -1.28 -4.51
N LEU A 181 -6.70 -1.13 -4.14
CA LEU A 181 -5.83 -2.28 -3.84
C LEU A 181 -6.26 -2.96 -2.54
N ALA A 182 -6.67 -2.21 -1.52
CA ALA A 182 -7.19 -2.75 -0.27
C ALA A 182 -8.49 -3.54 -0.52
N ASP A 183 -9.41 -3.04 -1.36
CA ASP A 183 -10.62 -3.74 -1.81
C ASP A 183 -10.31 -5.08 -2.50
N LEU A 184 -9.29 -5.12 -3.36
CA LEU A 184 -8.82 -6.39 -3.95
C LEU A 184 -8.23 -7.29 -2.87
N GLY A 185 -7.47 -6.72 -1.93
CA GLY A 185 -6.89 -7.42 -0.79
C GLY A 185 -7.95 -8.12 0.09
N ARG A 186 -9.07 -7.44 0.37
CA ARG A 186 -10.19 -7.98 1.18
C ARG A 186 -10.72 -9.31 0.64
N GLN A 187 -10.68 -9.51 -0.68
CA GLN A 187 -11.12 -10.75 -1.34
C GLN A 187 -10.15 -11.91 -1.15
N LEU A 188 -8.89 -11.63 -0.84
CA LEU A 188 -7.82 -12.62 -0.67
C LEU A 188 -7.64 -13.03 0.79
N GLY A 189 -7.85 -12.08 1.71
CA GLY A 189 -7.81 -12.33 3.15
C GLY A 189 -8.00 -11.07 3.99
N MET A 190 -8.43 -11.24 5.23
CA MET A 190 -8.80 -10.12 6.13
C MET A 190 -7.60 -9.25 6.53
N ASP A 191 -6.40 -9.83 6.61
CA ASP A 191 -5.16 -9.12 6.97
C ASP A 191 -4.48 -8.45 5.76
N VAL A 192 -4.89 -8.77 4.52
CA VAL A 192 -4.23 -8.23 3.31
C VAL A 192 -4.37 -6.70 3.19
N PRO A 193 -5.54 -6.08 3.48
CA PRO A 193 -5.69 -4.64 3.45
C PRO A 193 -4.69 -3.91 4.35
N PHE A 194 -4.40 -4.44 5.54
CA PHE A 194 -3.40 -3.85 6.43
C PHE A 194 -2.04 -3.73 5.72
N PHE A 195 -1.58 -4.78 5.04
CA PHE A 195 -0.31 -4.76 4.32
C PHE A 195 -0.28 -3.87 3.08
N ILE A 196 -1.44 -3.45 2.54
CA ILE A 196 -1.47 -2.43 1.48
C ILE A 196 -1.10 -1.06 2.06
N TYR A 197 -1.66 -0.73 3.24
CA TYR A 197 -1.41 0.51 3.97
C TYR A 197 -0.03 0.53 4.63
N GLY A 198 0.31 -0.49 5.41
CA GLY A 198 1.54 -0.60 6.19
C GLY A 198 1.56 0.31 7.43
N GLY A 199 2.68 0.30 8.14
CA GLY A 199 2.89 1.12 9.34
C GLY A 199 2.12 0.60 10.57
N THR A 200 1.45 1.50 11.28
CA THR A 200 0.63 1.19 12.45
C THR A 200 -0.81 1.52 12.11
N CYS A 201 -1.74 0.57 12.27
CA CYS A 201 -3.14 0.82 11.91
C CYS A 201 -4.11 0.19 12.91
N LEU A 202 -5.26 0.81 13.07
CA LEU A 202 -6.42 0.21 13.71
C LEU A 202 -7.16 -0.67 12.69
N GLY A 203 -7.34 -1.94 13.04
CA GLY A 203 -8.21 -2.89 12.34
C GLY A 203 -9.50 -3.11 13.13
N THR A 204 -10.64 -3.04 12.46
CA THR A 204 -11.97 -3.27 13.05
C THR A 204 -12.76 -4.31 12.26
N GLN A 205 -13.96 -4.67 12.75
CA GLN A 205 -14.82 -5.72 12.19
C GLN A 205 -14.14 -7.08 12.25
N ARG A 206 -13.71 -7.69 11.15
CA ARG A 206 -12.92 -8.94 11.16
C ARG A 206 -11.41 -8.64 11.01
N GLY A 207 -11.01 -7.38 11.10
CA GLY A 207 -9.64 -6.88 10.92
C GLY A 207 -9.38 -6.25 9.55
N GLU A 208 -10.34 -6.27 8.63
CA GLU A 208 -10.22 -5.83 7.23
C GLU A 208 -10.50 -4.34 7.00
N VAL A 209 -11.17 -3.70 7.95
CA VAL A 209 -11.42 -2.25 7.90
C VAL A 209 -10.29 -1.57 8.63
N ILE A 210 -9.41 -0.95 7.85
CA ILE A 210 -8.14 -0.38 8.28
C ILE A 210 -8.26 1.14 8.37
N THR A 211 -7.84 1.70 9.50
CA THR A 211 -7.62 3.13 9.69
C THR A 211 -6.14 3.35 10.03
N PRO A 212 -5.34 3.93 9.11
CA PRO A 212 -3.94 4.28 9.34
C PRO A 212 -3.72 5.36 10.38
#